data_AF-A0A523SGG2-F1
#
_entry.id   AF-A0A523SGG2-F1
#
_cell.length_a   1.000
_cell.length_b   1.000
_cell.length_c   1.000
_cell.angle_alpha   90.00
_cell.angle_beta   90.00
_cell.angle_gamma   90.00
#
_symmetry.space_group_name_H-M   'P 1'
#
loop_
_entity.id
_entity.type
_entity.pdbx_description
1 polymer ?
#
loop_
_entity_poly.entity_id
_entity_poly.type
_entity_poly.pdbx_seq_one_letter_code
_entity_poly.pdbx_strand_id
1 'polypeptide(L)'
;MVRVRSWQLLKYWRENNMIEKTGFFYMGKEFSMDENKTHDCLHYDSRDLTTHAVCIGMTGSGKTGLCIDLLEEATLNGIPSIIIDPKGDMTNLLLAFPDLLPEDFIPWINDDDARRDGVDVATYTGKIARIWKEGLSTWGIGSDRIRKYKESAEFKIYTPGSKAGYRVSILSSLHAPKLTWTEEEETLREKIRGTVSALLGIINYNTDPIRSKEHILLSNIFEHFWRKGEDLTLETLIGAIGNPPFKKLGVLSLETFFPKNERQKLLLDLNSIIAAPSFENWIEGEPLNIQDFLHNSKGVPQVSIFYTAHLSDNEKIFFTSLLLEEMLTWVRS
;
A
#
# COMPACT_ATOMS: atom_id res chain seq x y z
N MET A 1 1.94 3.95 -61.29
CA MET A 1 1.94 2.68 -60.52
C MET A 1 2.76 2.91 -59.25
N VAL A 2 2.13 3.41 -58.18
CA VAL A 2 2.79 3.58 -56.87
C VAL A 2 2.12 2.62 -55.91
N ARG A 3 2.70 1.41 -55.79
CA ARG A 3 2.27 0.34 -54.90
C ARG A 3 3.25 0.22 -53.73
N VAL A 4 3.49 1.33 -53.03
CA VAL A 4 4.31 1.36 -51.81
C VAL A 4 3.72 2.37 -50.82
N ARG A 5 2.52 2.09 -50.28
CA ARG A 5 1.95 2.80 -49.11
C ARG A 5 1.02 1.94 -48.25
N SER A 6 0.49 0.82 -48.75
CA SER A 6 -0.47 0.00 -48.00
C SER A 6 0.17 -0.78 -46.84
N TRP A 7 1.38 -1.32 -47.01
CA TRP A 7 2.02 -2.17 -45.99
C TRP A 7 2.54 -1.41 -44.77
N GLN A 8 3.10 -0.21 -44.95
CA GLN A 8 3.55 0.63 -43.84
C GLN A 8 2.36 1.21 -43.07
N LEU A 9 1.29 1.62 -43.76
CA LEU A 9 0.04 2.03 -43.12
C LEU A 9 -0.64 0.87 -42.39
N LEU A 10 -0.67 -0.34 -42.95
CA LEU A 10 -1.19 -1.53 -42.28
C LEU A 10 -0.36 -1.94 -41.07
N LYS A 11 0.97 -1.79 -41.13
CA LYS A 11 1.86 -2.06 -40.00
C LYS A 11 1.68 -1.03 -38.89
N TYR A 12 1.67 0.26 -39.24
CA TYR A 12 1.41 1.37 -38.32
C TYR A 12 0.01 1.27 -37.69
N TRP A 13 -1.02 0.97 -38.49
CA TRP A 13 -2.39 0.77 -38.02
C TRP A 13 -2.56 -0.48 -37.15
N ARG A 14 -1.83 -1.57 -37.45
CA ARG A 14 -1.79 -2.76 -36.58
C ARG A 14 -1.06 -2.48 -35.28
N GLU A 15 0.06 -1.77 -35.31
CA GLU A 15 0.84 -1.40 -34.12
C GLU A 15 0.08 -0.45 -33.18
N ASN A 16 -0.71 0.49 -33.72
CA ASN A 16 -1.54 1.41 -32.93
C ASN A 16 -2.87 0.81 -32.42
N ASN A 17 -3.30 -0.35 -32.95
CA ASN A 17 -4.51 -1.05 -32.49
C ASN A 17 -4.20 -2.29 -31.62
N MET A 18 -2.92 -2.54 -31.31
CA MET A 18 -2.56 -3.58 -30.35
C MET A 18 -2.69 -3.03 -28.94
N ILE A 19 -3.48 -3.69 -28.11
CA ILE A 19 -3.61 -3.37 -26.68
C ILE A 19 -2.26 -3.52 -25.99
N GLU A 20 -1.61 -4.67 -26.19
CA GLU A 20 -0.35 -4.99 -25.51
C GLU A 20 0.85 -4.37 -26.24
N LYS A 21 1.60 -3.53 -25.52
CA LYS A 21 2.81 -2.89 -26.03
C LYS A 21 3.86 -2.77 -24.91
N THR A 22 5.00 -3.42 -25.06
CA THR A 22 6.06 -3.45 -24.03
C THR A 22 6.52 -2.04 -23.66
N GLY A 23 6.55 -1.74 -22.36
CA GLY A 23 6.94 -0.42 -21.84
C GLY A 23 5.86 0.65 -21.95
N PHE A 24 4.63 0.26 -22.31
CA PHE A 24 3.47 1.15 -22.35
C PHE A 24 2.29 0.53 -21.61
N PHE A 25 1.51 1.36 -20.96
CA PHE A 25 0.24 1.01 -20.32
C PHE A 25 -0.92 1.33 -21.27
N TYR A 26 -1.85 0.40 -21.43
CA TYR A 26 -3.07 0.65 -22.19
C TYR A 26 -4.08 1.42 -21.32
N MET A 27 -4.35 2.68 -21.67
CA MET A 27 -5.22 3.59 -20.92
C MET A 27 -6.58 3.79 -21.58
N GLY A 28 -7.02 2.82 -22.39
CA GLY A 28 -8.27 2.89 -23.15
C GLY A 28 -8.06 3.34 -24.59
N LYS A 29 -8.96 4.18 -25.10
CA LYS A 29 -8.98 4.60 -26.52
C LYS A 29 -9.12 6.10 -26.62
N GLU A 30 -8.50 6.69 -27.63
CA GLU A 30 -8.71 8.10 -27.94
C GLU A 30 -10.18 8.37 -28.26
N PHE A 31 -10.73 9.47 -27.75
CA PHE A 31 -12.11 9.88 -27.99
C PHE A 31 -12.15 11.17 -28.80
N SER A 32 -12.76 11.12 -29.99
CA SER A 32 -13.01 12.29 -30.82
C SER A 32 -14.33 12.94 -30.40
N MET A 33 -14.24 14.19 -29.93
CA MET A 33 -15.42 14.98 -29.57
C MET A 33 -16.25 15.37 -30.81
N ASP A 34 -15.60 15.61 -31.94
CA ASP A 34 -16.28 16.01 -33.18
C ASP A 34 -17.07 14.85 -33.79
N GLU A 35 -16.52 13.63 -33.74
CA GLU A 35 -17.17 12.44 -34.28
C GLU A 35 -18.02 11.69 -33.24
N ASN A 36 -17.88 12.03 -31.96
CA ASN A 36 -18.48 11.34 -30.83
C ASN A 36 -18.18 9.82 -30.86
N LYS A 37 -16.91 9.46 -31.11
CA LYS A 37 -16.46 8.08 -31.32
C LYS A 37 -15.09 7.82 -30.70
N THR A 38 -14.85 6.57 -30.34
CA THR A 38 -13.53 6.07 -29.94
C THR A 38 -12.73 5.61 -31.15
N HIS A 39 -11.42 5.85 -31.13
CA HIS A 39 -10.48 5.52 -32.20
C HIS A 39 -9.40 4.53 -31.69
N ASP A 40 -8.14 4.84 -31.98
CA ASP A 40 -6.98 4.00 -31.70
C ASP A 40 -6.76 3.82 -30.19
N CYS A 41 -5.95 2.82 -29.84
CA CYS A 41 -5.57 2.56 -28.46
C CYS A 41 -4.77 3.74 -27.90
N LEU A 42 -5.10 4.18 -26.70
CA LEU A 42 -4.34 5.18 -25.95
C LEU A 42 -3.27 4.45 -25.14
N HIS A 43 -2.01 4.66 -25.47
CA HIS A 43 -0.87 4.11 -24.75
C HIS A 43 -0.17 5.20 -23.94
N TYR A 44 0.13 4.90 -22.68
CA TYR A 44 0.92 5.77 -21.79
C TYR A 44 2.31 5.17 -21.57
N ASP A 45 3.36 5.96 -21.72
CA ASP A 45 4.74 5.49 -21.51
C ASP A 45 4.99 5.24 -20.02
N SER A 46 5.22 3.99 -19.61
CA SER A 46 5.32 3.65 -18.19
C SER A 46 6.54 4.28 -17.51
N ARG A 47 7.55 4.70 -18.28
CA ARG A 47 8.74 5.37 -17.76
C ARG A 47 8.43 6.76 -17.20
N ASP A 48 7.36 7.40 -17.65
CA ASP A 48 6.94 8.71 -17.13
C ASP A 48 6.44 8.61 -15.67
N LEU A 49 6.09 7.40 -15.20
CA LEU A 49 5.69 7.18 -13.80
C LEU A 49 6.87 7.07 -12.82
N THR A 50 8.12 7.13 -13.30
CA THR A 50 9.32 7.07 -12.45
C THR A 50 9.58 8.37 -11.67
N THR A 51 8.90 9.47 -12.03
CA THR A 51 9.08 10.81 -11.43
C THR A 51 7.88 11.31 -10.62
N HIS A 52 7.01 10.39 -10.16
CA HIS A 52 5.75 10.63 -9.44
C HIS A 52 4.58 11.03 -10.36
N ALA A 53 3.37 10.65 -9.95
CA ALA A 53 2.12 11.00 -10.62
C ALA A 53 1.06 11.45 -9.60
N VAL A 54 0.13 12.30 -10.03
CA VAL A 54 -1.00 12.75 -9.21
C VAL A 54 -2.29 12.72 -10.04
N CYS A 55 -3.33 12.07 -9.50
CA CYS A 55 -4.65 12.02 -10.13
C CYS A 55 -5.61 12.98 -9.41
N ILE A 56 -6.06 14.04 -10.10
CA ILE A 56 -6.92 15.10 -9.54
C ILE A 56 -8.28 15.12 -10.25
N GLY A 57 -9.35 15.36 -9.50
CA GLY A 57 -10.71 15.40 -10.03
C GLY A 57 -11.79 15.35 -8.95
N MET A 58 -13.02 15.72 -9.29
CA MET A 58 -14.17 15.69 -8.37
C MET A 58 -14.71 14.26 -8.16
N THR A 59 -15.53 14.03 -7.13
CA THR A 59 -16.20 12.72 -6.94
C THR A 59 -16.99 12.35 -8.21
N GLY A 60 -16.90 11.08 -8.63
CA GLY A 60 -17.53 10.60 -9.86
C GLY A 60 -16.77 10.92 -11.15
N SER A 61 -15.64 11.64 -11.11
CA SER A 61 -14.86 11.97 -12.31
C SER A 61 -13.98 10.83 -12.85
N GLY A 62 -14.10 9.62 -12.31
CA GLY A 62 -13.31 8.46 -12.76
C GLY A 62 -11.91 8.31 -12.15
N LYS A 63 -11.51 9.11 -11.14
CA LYS A 63 -10.17 8.99 -10.51
C LYS A 63 -9.82 7.58 -10.05
N THR A 64 -10.73 6.94 -9.32
CA THR A 64 -10.51 5.58 -8.80
C THR A 64 -10.39 4.57 -9.95
N GLY A 65 -11.21 4.71 -10.99
CA GLY A 65 -11.11 3.89 -12.19
C GLY A 65 -9.74 4.05 -12.86
N LEU A 66 -9.29 5.29 -13.07
CA LEU A 66 -7.96 5.55 -13.63
C LEU A 66 -6.82 4.92 -12.82
N CYS A 67 -6.89 4.98 -11.47
CA CYS A 67 -5.90 4.33 -10.62
C CYS A 67 -5.95 2.80 -10.73
N ILE A 68 -7.15 2.21 -10.81
CA ILE A 68 -7.33 0.77 -11.03
C ILE A 68 -6.70 0.38 -12.37
N ASP A 69 -7.05 1.08 -13.45
CA ASP A 69 -6.51 0.82 -14.79
C ASP A 69 -4.96 0.87 -14.77
N LEU A 70 -4.37 1.91 -14.16
CA LEU A 70 -2.91 2.02 -14.02
C LEU A 70 -2.29 0.82 -13.26
N LEU A 71 -2.93 0.37 -12.18
CA LEU A 71 -2.44 -0.77 -11.38
C LEU A 71 -2.62 -2.09 -12.12
N GLU A 72 -3.70 -2.27 -12.87
CA GLU A 72 -3.92 -3.44 -13.73
C GLU A 72 -2.86 -3.52 -14.84
N GLU A 73 -2.57 -2.40 -15.51
CA GLU A 73 -1.53 -2.31 -16.53
C GLU A 73 -0.13 -2.55 -15.96
N ALA A 74 0.18 -1.98 -14.79
CA ALA A 74 1.43 -2.24 -14.10
C ALA A 74 1.58 -3.73 -13.77
N THR A 75 0.52 -4.36 -13.26
CA THR A 75 0.48 -5.78 -12.94
C THR A 75 0.70 -6.66 -14.18
N LEU A 76 0.04 -6.36 -15.29
CA LEU A 76 0.20 -7.07 -16.57
C LEU A 76 1.61 -6.95 -17.16
N ASN A 77 2.36 -5.92 -16.77
CA ASN A 77 3.77 -5.73 -17.10
C ASN A 77 4.73 -6.32 -16.05
N GLY A 78 4.22 -7.06 -15.06
CA GLY A 78 5.02 -7.69 -14.00
C GLY A 78 5.59 -6.71 -12.98
N ILE A 79 5.00 -5.51 -12.86
CA ILE A 79 5.44 -4.48 -11.92
C ILE A 79 4.67 -4.67 -10.61
N PRO A 80 5.35 -4.94 -9.48
CA PRO A 80 4.70 -5.08 -8.18
C PRO A 80 4.19 -3.73 -7.66
N SER A 81 3.22 -3.78 -6.74
CA SER A 81 2.58 -2.59 -6.20
C SER A 81 2.35 -2.69 -4.69
N ILE A 82 2.69 -1.64 -3.96
CA ILE A 82 2.27 -1.41 -2.57
C ILE A 82 1.21 -0.31 -2.60
N ILE A 83 0.01 -0.63 -2.14
CA ILE A 83 -1.17 0.23 -2.25
C ILE A 83 -1.70 0.52 -0.84
N ILE A 84 -1.81 1.79 -0.46
CA ILE A 84 -2.46 2.20 0.78
C ILE A 84 -3.91 2.55 0.45
N ASP A 85 -4.85 1.76 0.98
CA ASP A 85 -6.27 1.87 0.64
C ASP A 85 -7.11 2.30 1.86
N PRO A 86 -7.28 3.61 2.08
CA PRO A 86 -8.07 4.13 3.19
C PRO A 86 -9.58 4.06 2.94
N LYS A 87 -10.03 3.74 1.72
CA LYS A 87 -11.45 3.70 1.34
C LYS A 87 -11.99 2.30 1.07
N GLY A 88 -11.12 1.36 0.74
CA GLY A 88 -11.48 -0.01 0.39
C GLY A 88 -11.68 -0.26 -1.10
N ASP A 89 -11.56 0.77 -1.94
CA ASP A 89 -11.85 0.69 -3.37
C ASP A 89 -10.82 -0.14 -4.14
N MET A 90 -9.57 -0.24 -3.65
CA MET A 90 -8.49 -0.94 -4.35
C MET A 90 -8.63 -2.46 -4.21
N THR A 91 -9.40 -2.94 -3.24
CA THR A 91 -9.73 -4.38 -3.13
C THR A 91 -10.46 -4.93 -4.36
N ASN A 92 -11.09 -4.05 -5.15
CA ASN A 92 -11.73 -4.39 -6.43
C ASN A 92 -10.74 -4.96 -7.45
N LEU A 93 -9.43 -4.72 -7.32
CA LEU A 93 -8.38 -5.33 -8.16
C LEU A 93 -8.43 -6.86 -8.13
N LEU A 94 -9.01 -7.46 -7.09
CA LEU A 94 -9.16 -8.92 -6.97
C LEU A 94 -10.40 -9.45 -7.70
N LEU A 95 -11.35 -8.59 -8.08
CA LEU A 95 -12.60 -8.92 -8.79
C LEU A 95 -12.36 -9.12 -10.30
N ALA A 96 -11.30 -9.83 -10.64
CA ALA A 96 -10.96 -10.20 -12.00
C ALA A 96 -11.27 -11.69 -12.22
N PHE A 97 -12.41 -11.94 -12.87
CA PHE A 97 -12.92 -13.28 -13.17
C PHE A 97 -12.62 -13.64 -14.63
N PRO A 98 -11.67 -14.56 -14.92
CA PRO A 98 -11.24 -14.83 -16.29
C PRO A 98 -12.38 -15.25 -17.22
N ASP A 99 -13.26 -16.12 -16.75
CA ASP A 99 -14.33 -16.69 -17.57
C ASP A 99 -15.66 -15.91 -17.45
N LEU A 100 -15.71 -14.92 -16.54
CA LEU A 100 -16.87 -14.07 -16.26
C LEU A 100 -18.16 -14.88 -16.08
N LEU A 101 -18.07 -15.97 -15.31
CA LEU A 101 -19.19 -16.86 -15.10
C LEU A 101 -20.18 -16.22 -14.11
N PRO A 102 -21.50 -16.44 -14.23
CA PRO A 102 -22.46 -15.92 -13.27
C PRO A 102 -22.09 -16.26 -11.83
N GLU A 103 -21.60 -17.47 -11.57
CA GLU A 103 -21.22 -17.95 -10.24
C GLU A 103 -20.16 -17.09 -9.57
N ASP A 104 -19.26 -16.47 -10.34
CA ASP A 104 -18.22 -15.57 -9.83
C ASP A 104 -18.81 -14.28 -9.23
N PHE A 105 -19.95 -13.83 -9.75
CA PHE A 105 -20.61 -12.60 -9.34
C PHE A 105 -21.55 -12.79 -8.14
N ILE A 106 -22.09 -14.01 -7.93
CA ILE A 106 -23.09 -14.30 -6.88
C ILE A 106 -22.73 -13.70 -5.52
N PRO A 107 -21.51 -13.85 -4.97
CA PRO A 107 -21.17 -13.33 -3.64
C PRO A 107 -21.21 -11.80 -3.52
N TRP A 108 -21.21 -11.10 -4.66
CA TRP A 108 -21.10 -9.65 -4.76
C TRP A 108 -22.41 -8.98 -5.19
N ILE A 109 -23.43 -9.77 -5.49
CA ILE A 109 -24.76 -9.26 -5.86
C ILE A 109 -25.51 -8.81 -4.60
N ASN A 110 -26.18 -7.66 -4.71
CA ASN A 110 -27.14 -7.22 -3.73
C ASN A 110 -28.55 -7.71 -4.09
N ASP A 111 -29.17 -8.48 -3.20
CA ASP A 111 -30.53 -9.02 -3.36
C ASP A 111 -31.60 -7.93 -3.55
N ASP A 112 -31.37 -6.71 -3.05
CA ASP A 112 -32.28 -5.57 -3.28
C ASP A 112 -32.28 -5.13 -4.75
N ASP A 113 -31.15 -5.21 -5.45
CA ASP A 113 -31.05 -4.80 -6.85
C ASP A 113 -31.74 -5.81 -7.78
N ALA A 114 -31.63 -7.11 -7.48
CA ALA A 114 -32.41 -8.14 -8.17
C ALA A 114 -33.93 -7.91 -7.99
N ARG A 115 -34.35 -7.58 -6.76
CA ARG A 115 -35.76 -7.26 -6.45
C ARG A 115 -36.26 -6.01 -7.19
N ARG A 116 -35.45 -4.97 -7.30
CA ARG A 116 -35.78 -3.74 -8.06
C ARG A 116 -35.95 -4.01 -9.55
N ASP A 117 -35.14 -4.90 -10.11
CA ASP A 117 -35.24 -5.35 -11.50
C ASP A 117 -36.38 -6.37 -11.73
N GLY A 118 -37.08 -6.79 -10.67
CA GLY A 118 -38.22 -7.71 -10.75
C GLY A 118 -37.85 -9.14 -11.13
N VAL A 119 -36.60 -9.55 -10.91
CA VAL A 119 -36.07 -10.87 -11.27
C VAL A 119 -35.49 -11.58 -10.04
N ASP A 120 -35.33 -12.90 -10.12
CA ASP A 120 -34.60 -13.65 -9.09
C ASP A 120 -33.07 -13.39 -9.17
N VAL A 121 -32.36 -13.71 -8.09
CA VAL A 121 -30.91 -13.49 -7.96
C VAL A 121 -30.11 -14.21 -9.04
N ALA A 122 -30.48 -15.44 -9.42
CA ALA A 122 -29.73 -16.18 -10.45
C ALA A 122 -29.89 -15.51 -11.82
N THR A 123 -31.11 -15.11 -12.17
CA THR A 123 -31.39 -14.35 -13.40
C THR A 123 -30.67 -13.00 -13.42
N TYR A 124 -30.69 -12.26 -12.30
CA TYR A 124 -29.97 -10.99 -12.17
C TYR A 124 -28.45 -11.17 -12.35
N THR A 125 -27.89 -12.19 -11.71
CA THR A 125 -26.46 -12.48 -11.80
C THR A 125 -26.02 -12.81 -13.22
N GLY A 126 -26.80 -13.62 -13.94
CA GLY A 126 -26.56 -13.90 -15.35
C GLY A 126 -26.60 -12.65 -16.23
N LYS A 127 -27.50 -11.71 -15.93
CA LYS A 127 -27.54 -10.39 -16.59
C LYS A 127 -26.26 -9.59 -16.31
N ILE A 128 -25.80 -9.54 -15.06
CA ILE A 128 -24.56 -8.81 -14.69
C ILE A 128 -23.34 -9.41 -15.39
N ALA A 129 -23.16 -10.74 -15.35
CA ALA A 129 -22.06 -11.42 -16.03
C ALA A 129 -22.03 -11.09 -17.54
N ARG A 130 -23.20 -11.07 -18.19
CA ARG A 130 -23.31 -10.68 -19.60
C ARG A 130 -22.92 -9.22 -19.84
N ILE A 131 -23.38 -8.29 -19.01
CA ILE A 131 -23.03 -6.85 -19.12
C ILE A 131 -21.52 -6.66 -19.04
N TRP A 132 -20.85 -7.32 -18.07
CA TRP A 132 -19.39 -7.26 -17.94
C TRP A 132 -18.69 -7.84 -19.16
N LYS A 133 -19.10 -9.01 -19.62
CA LYS A 133 -18.51 -9.68 -20.78
C LYS A 133 -18.63 -8.85 -22.07
N GLU A 134 -19.82 -8.32 -22.33
CA GLU A 134 -20.07 -7.45 -23.49
C GLU A 134 -19.27 -6.15 -23.38
N GLY A 135 -19.30 -5.50 -22.22
CA GLY A 135 -18.57 -4.26 -21.95
C GLY A 135 -17.07 -4.41 -22.17
N LEU A 136 -16.42 -5.37 -21.50
CA LEU A 136 -14.99 -5.64 -21.65
C LEU A 136 -14.61 -5.99 -23.09
N SER A 137 -15.46 -6.76 -23.79
CA SER A 137 -15.23 -7.10 -25.19
C SER A 137 -15.21 -5.87 -26.11
N THR A 138 -15.98 -4.80 -25.82
CA THR A 138 -15.93 -3.56 -26.62
C THR A 138 -14.58 -2.82 -26.50
N TRP A 139 -13.86 -3.05 -25.39
CA TRP A 139 -12.53 -2.54 -25.13
C TRP A 139 -11.41 -3.51 -25.57
N GLY A 140 -11.78 -4.65 -26.18
CA GLY A 140 -10.85 -5.68 -26.60
C GLY A 140 -10.26 -6.49 -25.45
N ILE A 141 -10.86 -6.41 -24.26
CA ILE A 141 -10.46 -7.19 -23.08
C ILE A 141 -11.24 -8.50 -23.09
N GLY A 142 -10.53 -9.60 -23.33
CA GLY A 142 -11.07 -10.96 -23.32
C GLY A 142 -10.55 -11.79 -22.14
N SER A 143 -11.12 -12.99 -21.99
CA SER A 143 -10.81 -13.92 -20.89
C SER A 143 -9.33 -14.22 -20.73
N ASP A 144 -8.58 -14.38 -21.82
CA ASP A 144 -7.14 -14.66 -21.76
C ASP A 144 -6.33 -13.51 -21.15
N ARG A 145 -6.74 -12.26 -21.37
CA ARG A 145 -6.09 -11.08 -20.77
C ARG A 145 -6.38 -10.99 -19.27
N ILE A 146 -7.62 -11.26 -18.86
CA ILE A 146 -8.02 -11.28 -17.44
C ILE A 146 -7.28 -12.43 -16.72
N ARG A 147 -7.16 -13.60 -17.36
CA ARG A 147 -6.36 -14.72 -16.86
C ARG A 147 -4.89 -14.32 -16.69
N LYS A 148 -4.30 -13.72 -17.72
CA LYS A 148 -2.92 -13.19 -17.67
C LYS A 148 -2.75 -12.22 -16.50
N TYR A 149 -3.69 -11.29 -16.28
CA TYR A 149 -3.64 -10.36 -15.14
C TYR A 149 -3.59 -11.11 -13.80
N LYS A 150 -4.48 -12.08 -13.59
CA LYS A 150 -4.51 -12.91 -12.37
C LYS A 150 -3.24 -13.74 -12.17
N GLU A 151 -2.60 -14.16 -13.24
CA GLU A 151 -1.38 -14.98 -13.22
C GLU A 151 -0.09 -14.14 -13.13
N SER A 152 -0.15 -12.83 -13.43
CA SER A 152 1.03 -11.95 -13.49
C SER A 152 1.57 -11.55 -12.12
N ALA A 153 0.72 -11.58 -11.08
CA ALA A 153 1.12 -11.24 -9.72
C ALA A 153 0.29 -12.01 -8.68
N GLU A 154 0.84 -12.10 -7.47
CA GLU A 154 0.11 -12.56 -6.29
C GLU A 154 -0.60 -11.36 -5.63
N PHE A 155 -1.90 -11.48 -5.37
CA PHE A 155 -2.71 -10.43 -4.78
C PHE A 155 -2.90 -10.69 -3.29
N LYS A 156 -2.48 -9.73 -2.45
CA LYS A 156 -2.63 -9.82 -0.99
C LYS A 156 -3.32 -8.59 -0.43
N ILE A 157 -4.34 -8.81 0.39
CA ILE A 157 -4.99 -7.75 1.17
C ILE A 157 -4.49 -7.87 2.61
N TYR A 158 -3.68 -6.89 3.01
CA TYR A 158 -3.18 -6.72 4.35
C TYR A 158 -4.14 -5.86 5.18
N THR A 159 -4.47 -6.31 6.38
CA THR A 159 -5.36 -5.62 7.33
C THR A 159 -4.63 -5.39 8.65
N PRO A 160 -3.74 -4.38 8.75
CA PRO A 160 -3.01 -4.08 9.99
C PRO A 160 -3.97 -3.90 11.17
N GLY A 161 -3.63 -4.47 12.33
CA GLY A 161 -4.47 -4.43 13.53
C GLY A 161 -5.74 -5.30 13.47
N SER A 162 -5.96 -6.09 12.42
CA SER A 162 -7.15 -6.93 12.23
C SER A 162 -6.81 -8.33 11.71
N LYS A 163 -7.69 -9.31 11.99
CA LYS A 163 -7.59 -10.70 11.52
C LYS A 163 -8.41 -10.95 10.24
N ALA A 164 -8.97 -9.92 9.61
CA ALA A 164 -9.86 -10.04 8.45
C ALA A 164 -9.13 -10.44 7.16
N GLY A 165 -7.86 -10.05 7.01
CA GLY A 165 -6.99 -10.41 5.90
C GLY A 165 -5.60 -10.83 6.37
N TYR A 166 -4.58 -10.62 5.54
CA TYR A 166 -3.20 -10.86 5.92
C TYR A 166 -2.76 -9.89 7.01
N ARG A 167 -2.07 -10.41 8.03
CA ARG A 167 -1.61 -9.61 9.17
C ARG A 167 -0.22 -9.07 8.93
N VAL A 168 0.05 -7.91 9.51
CA VAL A 168 1.33 -7.21 9.42
C VAL A 168 1.83 -6.96 10.83
N SER A 169 3.01 -7.52 11.14
CA SER A 169 3.72 -7.26 12.38
C SER A 169 4.55 -5.99 12.26
N ILE A 170 4.35 -5.06 13.19
CA ILE A 170 5.13 -3.83 13.26
C ILE A 170 6.47 -4.02 13.98
N LEU A 171 6.74 -5.20 14.57
CA LEU A 171 7.91 -5.40 15.43
C LEU A 171 9.23 -5.20 14.69
N SER A 172 9.27 -5.46 13.38
CA SER A 172 10.46 -5.23 12.55
C SER A 172 10.92 -3.77 12.55
N SER A 173 10.02 -2.81 12.81
CA SER A 173 10.38 -1.39 12.91
C SER A 173 11.27 -1.06 14.12
N LEU A 174 11.34 -1.95 15.11
CA LEU A 174 12.20 -1.79 16.29
C LEU A 174 13.64 -2.28 16.06
N HIS A 175 13.85 -3.09 15.02
CA HIS A 175 15.15 -3.69 14.74
C HIS A 175 16.14 -2.65 14.19
N ALA A 176 17.42 -2.83 14.52
CA ALA A 176 18.47 -1.99 14.01
C ALA A 176 18.62 -2.21 12.48
N PRO A 177 18.53 -1.15 11.65
CA PRO A 177 18.72 -1.29 10.21
C PRO A 177 20.14 -1.74 9.88
N LYS A 178 20.30 -2.44 8.75
CA LYS A 178 21.61 -2.85 8.22
C LYS A 178 22.33 -1.69 7.49
N LEU A 179 22.36 -0.51 8.09
CA LEU A 179 23.02 0.69 7.58
C LEU A 179 24.19 1.08 8.49
N THR A 180 25.19 1.77 7.93
CA THR A 180 26.36 2.22 8.71
C THR A 180 26.13 3.63 9.28
N TRP A 181 26.41 3.83 10.56
CA TRP A 181 26.31 5.16 11.20
C TRP A 181 27.30 6.19 10.65
N THR A 182 28.31 5.77 9.91
CA THR A 182 29.30 6.66 9.30
C THR A 182 28.83 7.29 8.00
N GLU A 183 28.03 6.58 7.21
CA GLU A 183 27.58 7.03 5.89
C GLU A 183 26.11 7.45 5.94
N GLU A 184 25.29 6.77 6.75
CA GLU A 184 23.83 6.88 6.76
C GLU A 184 23.28 7.48 8.06
N GLU A 185 24.07 8.33 8.76
CA GLU A 185 23.64 8.91 10.04
C GLU A 185 22.31 9.69 9.92
N GLU A 186 22.14 10.46 8.85
CA GLU A 186 20.90 11.21 8.60
C GLU A 186 19.71 10.28 8.40
N THR A 187 19.85 9.28 7.53
CA THR A 187 18.83 8.24 7.27
C THR A 187 18.42 7.51 8.54
N LEU A 188 19.39 7.10 9.36
CA LEU A 188 19.14 6.42 10.63
C LEU A 188 18.38 7.30 11.62
N ARG A 189 18.76 8.58 11.75
CA ARG A 189 18.06 9.54 12.62
C ARG A 189 16.65 9.85 12.12
N GLU A 190 16.44 9.96 10.82
CA GLU A 190 15.11 10.11 10.22
C GLU A 190 14.22 8.92 10.54
N LYS A 191 14.72 7.69 10.35
CA LYS A 191 13.98 6.46 10.66
C LYS A 191 13.63 6.36 12.15
N ILE A 192 14.57 6.71 13.04
CA ILE A 192 14.30 6.78 14.49
C ILE A 192 13.17 7.77 14.76
N ARG A 193 13.26 8.98 14.19
CA ARG A 193 12.25 10.03 14.38
C ARG A 193 10.87 9.56 13.93
N GLY A 194 10.76 8.95 12.75
CA GLY A 194 9.52 8.42 12.21
C GLY A 194 8.93 7.29 13.05
N THR A 195 9.76 6.33 13.45
CA THR A 195 9.37 5.19 14.29
C THR A 195 8.88 5.66 15.66
N VAL A 196 9.59 6.58 16.30
CA VAL A 196 9.19 7.14 17.60
C VAL A 196 7.89 7.95 17.49
N SER A 197 7.74 8.78 16.45
CA SER A 197 6.50 9.53 16.21
C SER A 197 5.30 8.60 16.04
N ALA A 198 5.48 7.50 15.29
CA ALA A 198 4.46 6.48 15.13
C ALA A 198 4.13 5.85 16.50
N LEU A 199 5.12 5.36 17.23
CA LEU A 199 4.91 4.75 18.56
C LEU A 199 4.24 5.69 19.57
N LEU A 200 4.50 6.99 19.52
CA LEU A 200 3.81 7.96 20.38
C LEU A 200 2.38 8.24 19.89
N GLY A 201 2.15 8.19 18.58
CA GLY A 201 0.81 8.32 17.99
C GLY A 201 -0.18 7.27 18.51
N ILE A 202 0.25 6.02 18.70
CA ILE A 202 -0.65 4.93 19.14
C ILE A 202 -1.13 5.07 20.59
N ILE A 203 -0.33 5.71 21.46
CA ILE A 203 -0.71 6.03 22.83
C ILE A 203 -1.41 7.39 22.93
N ASN A 204 -1.79 8.00 21.79
CA ASN A 204 -2.42 9.33 21.68
C ASN A 204 -1.56 10.49 22.19
N TYR A 205 -0.23 10.35 22.14
CA TYR A 205 0.70 11.43 22.46
C TYR A 205 0.98 12.26 21.19
N ASN A 206 0.24 13.35 21.01
CA ASN A 206 0.54 14.31 19.94
C ASN A 206 1.75 15.17 20.33
N THR A 207 2.93 14.71 19.94
CA THR A 207 4.20 15.22 20.43
C THR A 207 4.99 15.91 19.33
N ASP A 208 5.57 17.08 19.65
CA ASP A 208 6.54 17.75 18.79
C ASP A 208 7.84 16.94 18.78
N PRO A 209 8.30 16.40 17.63
CA PRO A 209 9.50 15.57 17.55
C PRO A 209 10.79 16.25 18.03
N ILE A 210 10.80 17.58 18.10
CA ILE A 210 11.95 18.39 18.48
C ILE A 210 11.89 18.78 19.96
N ARG A 211 10.68 18.92 20.53
CA ARG A 211 10.49 19.53 21.85
C ARG A 211 9.92 18.60 22.92
N SER A 212 9.23 17.53 22.53
CA SER A 212 8.62 16.60 23.48
C SER A 212 9.69 15.81 24.23
N LYS A 213 9.55 15.74 25.57
CA LYS A 213 10.43 14.96 26.44
C LYS A 213 10.35 13.47 26.12
N GLU A 214 9.15 12.98 25.82
CA GLU A 214 8.86 11.60 25.44
C GLU A 214 9.58 11.24 24.15
N HIS A 215 9.41 12.08 23.11
CA HIS A 215 10.05 11.86 21.81
C HIS A 215 11.57 11.90 21.90
N ILE A 216 12.13 12.90 22.60
CA ILE A 216 13.57 13.02 22.81
C ILE A 216 14.11 11.80 23.57
N LEU A 217 13.43 11.35 24.63
CA LEU A 217 13.86 10.18 25.40
C LEU A 217 13.90 8.93 24.53
N LEU A 218 12.79 8.63 23.83
CA LEU A 218 12.68 7.44 22.99
C LEU A 218 13.70 7.49 21.85
N SER A 219 13.85 8.63 21.17
CA SER A 219 14.83 8.78 20.09
C SER A 219 16.25 8.48 20.56
N ASN A 220 16.64 8.94 21.76
CA ASN A 220 17.96 8.65 22.32
C ASN A 220 18.11 7.19 22.76
N ILE A 221 17.04 6.53 23.21
CA ILE A 221 17.04 5.09 23.49
C ILE A 221 17.29 4.31 22.18
N PHE A 222 16.50 4.58 21.14
CA PHE A 222 16.69 3.96 19.82
C PHE A 222 18.11 4.15 19.30
N GLU A 223 18.61 5.39 19.28
CA GLU A 223 19.96 5.70 18.82
C GLU A 223 21.02 4.94 19.63
N HIS A 224 20.86 4.82 20.96
CA HIS A 224 21.80 4.09 21.80
C HIS A 224 21.94 2.61 21.41
N PHE A 225 20.83 1.91 21.22
CA PHE A 225 20.84 0.49 20.87
C PHE A 225 21.28 0.27 19.42
N TRP A 226 20.74 1.06 18.49
CA TRP A 226 21.09 0.94 17.07
C TRP A 226 22.54 1.30 16.78
N ARG A 227 23.18 2.22 17.53
CA ARG A 227 24.64 2.48 17.42
C ARG A 227 25.50 1.28 17.79
N LYS A 228 24.98 0.35 18.58
CA LYS A 228 25.65 -0.90 18.94
C LYS A 228 25.28 -2.06 18.01
N GLY A 229 24.39 -1.84 17.04
CA GLY A 229 23.79 -2.92 16.25
C GLY A 229 22.91 -3.85 17.08
N GLU A 230 22.37 -3.37 18.20
CA GLU A 230 21.46 -4.13 19.06
C GLU A 230 20.01 -3.82 18.66
N ASP A 231 19.24 -4.88 18.37
CA ASP A 231 17.80 -4.76 18.10
C ASP A 231 17.03 -4.40 19.38
N LEU A 232 15.99 -3.58 19.24
CA LEU A 232 15.03 -3.36 20.31
C LEU A 232 13.87 -4.35 20.20
N THR A 233 13.42 -4.84 21.36
CA THR A 233 12.10 -5.44 21.55
C THR A 233 11.21 -4.51 22.38
N LEU A 234 9.91 -4.81 22.47
CA LEU A 234 9.00 -4.06 23.33
C LEU A 234 9.45 -4.13 24.80
N GLU A 235 9.94 -5.28 25.26
CA GLU A 235 10.44 -5.49 26.61
C GLU A 235 11.69 -4.64 26.88
N THR A 236 12.67 -4.64 25.97
CA THR A 236 13.89 -3.84 26.14
C THR A 236 13.59 -2.34 26.07
N LEU A 237 12.64 -1.93 25.21
CA LEU A 237 12.20 -0.54 25.11
C LEU A 237 11.54 -0.07 26.41
N ILE A 238 10.59 -0.86 26.95
CA ILE A 238 9.93 -0.59 28.24
C ILE A 238 10.98 -0.49 29.37
N GLY A 239 11.92 -1.44 29.43
CA GLY A 239 13.01 -1.43 30.39
C GLY A 239 13.88 -0.17 30.29
N ALA A 240 14.23 0.23 29.06
CA ALA A 240 15.03 1.40 28.77
C ALA A 240 14.31 2.72 29.07
N ILE A 241 12.97 2.81 28.97
CA ILE A 241 12.22 4.00 29.40
C ILE A 241 12.34 4.19 30.92
N GLY A 242 12.18 3.10 31.68
CA GLY A 242 12.26 3.13 33.14
C GLY A 242 13.69 3.43 33.63
N ASN A 243 14.68 2.78 33.04
CA ASN A 243 16.10 2.96 33.35
C ASN A 243 16.91 3.21 32.07
N PRO A 244 16.94 4.45 31.55
CA PRO A 244 17.67 4.77 30.33
C PRO A 244 19.17 4.51 30.47
N PRO A 245 19.84 4.06 29.41
CA PRO A 245 21.27 3.73 29.42
C PRO A 245 22.20 4.96 29.47
N PHE A 246 21.64 6.16 29.69
CA PHE A 246 22.34 7.43 29.77
C PHE A 246 21.83 8.27 30.95
N LYS A 247 22.70 9.11 31.50
CA LYS A 247 22.40 9.95 32.68
C LYS A 247 22.06 11.41 32.35
N LYS A 248 22.28 11.83 31.10
CA LYS A 248 22.11 13.21 30.63
C LYS A 248 21.45 13.22 29.26
N LEU A 249 20.69 14.28 28.98
CA LEU A 249 20.15 14.62 27.67
C LEU A 249 20.53 16.08 27.38
N GLY A 250 21.34 16.27 26.34
CA GLY A 250 22.00 17.56 26.09
C GLY A 250 22.85 17.99 27.30
N VAL A 251 22.63 19.22 27.78
CA VAL A 251 23.37 19.79 28.93
C VAL A 251 22.76 19.43 30.28
N LEU A 252 21.53 18.91 30.31
CA LEU A 252 20.78 18.65 31.54
C LEU A 252 20.92 17.20 32.01
N SER A 253 20.76 16.98 33.31
CA SER A 253 20.60 15.62 33.84
C SER A 253 19.24 15.06 33.42
N LEU A 254 19.17 13.74 33.23
CA LEU A 254 17.93 13.07 32.85
C LEU A 254 16.82 13.33 33.89
N GLU A 255 17.16 13.31 35.18
CA GLU A 255 16.18 13.54 36.25
C GLU A 255 15.64 14.98 36.25
N THR A 256 16.45 15.95 35.81
CA THR A 256 15.99 17.34 35.63
C THR A 256 15.11 17.52 34.40
N PHE A 257 15.49 16.87 33.29
CA PHE A 257 14.78 17.01 32.01
C PHE A 257 13.46 16.24 32.00
N PHE A 258 13.51 14.96 32.39
CA PHE A 258 12.37 14.04 32.41
C PHE A 258 12.40 13.19 33.68
N PRO A 259 11.82 13.69 34.80
CA PRO A 259 11.87 13.05 36.11
C PRO A 259 11.35 11.61 36.12
N LYS A 260 11.81 10.80 37.07
CA LYS A 260 11.43 9.37 37.17
C LYS A 260 9.92 9.14 37.18
N ASN A 261 9.16 9.97 37.89
CA ASN A 261 7.71 9.82 37.98
C ASN A 261 7.02 10.07 36.62
N GLU A 262 7.49 11.05 35.84
CA GLU A 262 6.95 11.31 34.50
C GLU A 262 7.33 10.17 33.53
N ARG A 263 8.57 9.65 33.60
CA ARG A 263 9.00 8.47 32.82
C ARG A 263 8.20 7.22 33.16
N GLN A 264 7.87 7.01 34.44
CA GLN A 264 7.00 5.92 34.88
C GLN A 264 5.59 6.04 34.30
N LYS A 265 5.05 7.27 34.17
CA LYS A 265 3.77 7.49 33.51
C LYS A 265 3.81 7.07 32.04
N LEU A 266 4.83 7.51 31.27
CA LEU A 266 5.01 7.11 29.88
C LEU A 266 5.10 5.58 29.72
N LEU A 267 5.85 4.93 30.63
CA LEU A 267 5.96 3.47 30.67
C LEU A 267 4.60 2.79 30.88
N LEU A 268 3.81 3.28 31.84
CA LEU A 268 2.48 2.72 32.13
C LEU A 268 1.51 2.92 30.96
N ASP A 269 1.54 4.08 30.32
CA ASP A 269 0.70 4.38 29.15
C ASP A 269 1.04 3.44 27.98
N LEU A 270 2.34 3.27 27.67
CA LEU A 270 2.80 2.36 26.63
C LEU A 270 2.49 0.89 26.94
N ASN A 271 2.76 0.46 28.18
CA ASN A 271 2.48 -0.92 28.61
C ASN A 271 0.97 -1.23 28.56
N SER A 272 0.11 -0.25 28.85
CA SER A 272 -1.34 -0.45 28.80
C SER A 272 -1.83 -0.73 27.38
N ILE A 273 -1.26 -0.08 26.36
CA ILE A 273 -1.56 -0.38 24.96
C ILE A 273 -1.01 -1.74 24.57
N ILE A 274 0.25 -2.06 24.92
CA ILE A 274 0.87 -3.35 24.56
C ILE A 274 0.11 -4.53 25.20
N ALA A 275 -0.38 -4.35 26.42
CA ALA A 275 -1.16 -5.37 27.12
C ALA A 275 -2.63 -5.44 26.65
N ALA A 276 -3.10 -4.51 25.81
CA ALA A 276 -4.45 -4.53 25.30
C ALA A 276 -4.62 -5.71 24.30
N PRO A 277 -5.70 -6.51 24.38
CA PRO A 277 -5.92 -7.62 23.45
C PRO A 277 -5.97 -7.19 21.98
N SER A 278 -6.39 -5.97 21.69
CA SER A 278 -6.38 -5.42 20.33
C SER A 278 -4.97 -5.23 19.76
N PHE A 279 -3.95 -5.07 20.62
CA PHE A 279 -2.56 -4.87 20.21
C PHE A 279 -1.88 -6.15 19.73
N GLU A 280 -2.38 -7.33 20.13
CA GLU A 280 -1.88 -8.64 19.66
C GLU A 280 -1.90 -8.72 18.12
N ASN A 281 -2.93 -8.12 17.49
CA ASN A 281 -3.06 -8.08 16.03
C ASN A 281 -2.03 -7.21 15.32
N TRP A 282 -1.29 -6.36 16.05
CA TRP A 282 -0.25 -5.49 15.51
C TRP A 282 1.14 -6.13 15.57
N ILE A 283 1.33 -7.14 16.42
CA ILE A 283 2.62 -7.80 16.62
C ILE A 283 2.70 -9.18 15.96
N GLU A 284 1.57 -9.77 15.58
CA GLU A 284 1.50 -11.01 14.81
C GLU A 284 1.39 -10.74 13.29
N GLY A 285 2.01 -11.60 12.47
CA GLY A 285 1.86 -11.57 11.02
C GLY A 285 3.18 -11.51 10.27
N GLU A 286 3.09 -11.20 8.97
CA GLU A 286 4.28 -10.96 8.15
C GLU A 286 5.01 -9.71 8.66
N PRO A 287 6.35 -9.73 8.77
CA PRO A 287 7.10 -8.56 9.20
C PRO A 287 6.89 -7.40 8.22
N LEU A 288 6.87 -6.17 8.72
CA LEU A 288 6.86 -4.98 7.87
C LEU A 288 8.20 -4.90 7.12
N ASN A 289 8.24 -5.53 5.94
CA ASN A 289 9.40 -5.63 5.05
C ASN A 289 8.96 -5.34 3.61
N ILE A 290 9.51 -4.29 3.02
CA ILE A 290 9.10 -3.79 1.71
C ILE A 290 9.42 -4.78 0.59
N GLN A 291 10.56 -5.47 0.66
CA GLN A 291 10.95 -6.45 -0.36
C GLN A 291 9.94 -7.59 -0.43
N ASP A 292 9.51 -8.10 0.74
CA ASP A 292 8.55 -9.20 0.84
C ASP A 292 7.12 -8.78 0.43
N PHE A 293 6.82 -7.47 0.48
CA PHE A 293 5.56 -6.93 -0.06
C PHE A 293 5.59 -6.68 -1.56
N LEU A 294 6.78 -6.55 -2.16
CA LEU A 294 6.92 -6.38 -3.62
C LEU A 294 7.06 -7.72 -4.32
N HIS A 295 7.76 -8.69 -3.73
CA HIS A 295 7.95 -10.01 -4.32
C HIS A 295 7.88 -11.10 -3.27
N ASN A 296 7.25 -12.22 -3.62
CA ASN A 296 7.27 -13.38 -2.73
C ASN A 296 8.63 -14.07 -2.76
N SER A 297 8.80 -15.09 -1.90
CA SER A 297 10.03 -15.89 -1.81
C SER A 297 10.46 -16.59 -3.11
N LYS A 298 9.58 -16.69 -4.10
CA LYS A 298 9.87 -17.25 -5.44
C LYS A 298 10.18 -16.16 -6.49
N GLY A 299 10.18 -14.89 -6.10
CA GLY A 299 10.40 -13.74 -6.99
C GLY A 299 9.18 -13.35 -7.82
N VAL A 300 7.98 -13.86 -7.51
CA VAL A 300 6.74 -13.45 -8.20
C VAL A 300 6.34 -12.07 -7.71
N PRO A 301 6.01 -11.12 -8.61
CA PRO A 301 5.50 -9.81 -8.23
C PRO A 301 4.25 -9.92 -7.35
N GLN A 302 4.10 -8.98 -6.42
CA GLN A 302 2.94 -8.88 -5.54
C GLN A 302 2.19 -7.57 -5.76
N VAL A 303 0.86 -7.65 -5.69
CA VAL A 303 -0.04 -6.51 -5.51
C VAL A 303 -0.49 -6.53 -4.05
N SER A 304 0.23 -5.77 -3.22
CA SER A 304 0.06 -5.71 -1.77
C SER A 304 -0.81 -4.52 -1.39
N ILE A 305 -2.06 -4.80 -1.06
CA ILE A 305 -3.08 -3.80 -0.70
C ILE A 305 -3.19 -3.70 0.82
N PHE A 306 -2.77 -2.59 1.38
CA PHE A 306 -2.95 -2.26 2.79
C PHE A 306 -4.31 -1.57 2.99
N TYR A 307 -5.32 -2.38 3.29
CA TYR A 307 -6.65 -1.90 3.63
C TYR A 307 -6.62 -1.28 5.03
N THR A 308 -6.92 0.02 5.11
CA THR A 308 -6.84 0.78 6.37
C THR A 308 -8.17 1.43 6.76
N ALA A 309 -9.24 1.20 6.01
CA ALA A 309 -10.53 1.85 6.26
C ALA A 309 -11.14 1.49 7.64
N HIS A 310 -10.82 0.32 8.20
CA HIS A 310 -11.28 -0.13 9.53
C HIS A 310 -10.55 0.53 10.70
N LEU A 311 -9.42 1.16 10.45
CA LEU A 311 -8.59 1.79 11.49
C LEU A 311 -9.16 3.15 11.91
N SER A 312 -8.93 3.51 13.17
CA SER A 312 -9.10 4.89 13.64
C SER A 312 -8.09 5.84 12.97
N ASP A 313 -8.32 7.14 13.01
CA ASP A 313 -7.43 8.11 12.37
C ASP A 313 -5.99 8.04 12.92
N ASN A 314 -5.85 7.82 14.23
CA ASN A 314 -4.53 7.69 14.86
C ASN A 314 -3.83 6.40 14.41
N GLU A 315 -4.55 5.28 14.31
CA GLU A 315 -3.99 4.02 13.81
C GLU A 315 -3.64 4.09 12.31
N LYS A 316 -4.42 4.83 11.51
CA LYS A 316 -4.12 5.09 10.09
C LYS A 316 -2.81 5.86 9.95
N ILE A 317 -2.66 6.97 10.68
CA ILE A 317 -1.45 7.79 10.68
C ILE A 317 -0.26 6.94 11.16
N PHE A 318 -0.45 6.19 12.24
CA PHE A 318 0.54 5.30 12.81
C PHE A 318 1.09 4.30 11.78
N PHE A 319 0.20 3.48 11.22
CA PHE A 319 0.60 2.44 10.27
C PHE A 319 1.19 3.03 8.99
N THR A 320 0.55 4.05 8.44
CA THR A 320 1.03 4.72 7.21
C THR A 320 2.43 5.30 7.40
N SER A 321 2.69 5.93 8.55
CA SER A 321 4.02 6.48 8.84
C SER A 321 5.07 5.37 8.91
N LEU A 322 4.80 4.27 9.62
CA LEU A 322 5.73 3.13 9.67
C LEU A 322 6.00 2.54 8.28
N LEU A 323 4.96 2.32 7.48
CA LEU A 323 5.09 1.75 6.14
C LEU A 323 5.94 2.66 5.22
N LEU A 324 5.72 3.98 5.27
CA LEU A 324 6.48 4.93 4.46
C LEU A 324 7.94 5.05 4.93
N GLU A 325 8.20 4.97 6.23
CA GLU A 325 9.57 4.95 6.77
C GLU A 325 10.33 3.67 6.37
N GLU A 326 9.67 2.51 6.39
CA GLU A 326 10.25 1.27 5.85
C GLU A 326 10.51 1.39 4.35
N MET A 327 9.59 1.98 3.60
CA MET A 327 9.76 2.23 2.15
C MET A 327 10.97 3.12 1.88
N LEU A 328 11.10 4.23 2.62
CA LEU A 328 12.24 5.13 2.50
C LEU A 328 13.56 4.43 2.84
N THR A 329 13.57 3.63 3.91
CA THR A 329 14.75 2.84 4.30
C THR A 329 15.15 1.86 3.21
N TRP A 330 14.18 1.14 2.63
CA TRP A 330 14.41 0.18 1.56
C TRP A 330 14.93 0.83 0.26
N VAL A 331 14.41 2.00 -0.12
CA VAL A 331 14.89 2.74 -1.30
C VAL A 331 16.35 3.18 -1.15
N ARG A 332 16.80 3.45 0.08
CA ARG A 332 18.17 3.88 0.39
C ARG A 332 19.15 2.73 0.63
N SER A 333 18.67 1.48 0.74
CA SER A 333 19.48 0.30 1.11
C SER A 333 20.14 -0.45 -0.04
#